data_AF-A0A1B0GP81-F1
#
_entry.id   AF-A0A1B0GP81-F1
#
_cell.length_a   1.000
_cell.length_b   1.000
_cell.length_c   1.000
_cell.angle_alpha   90.00
_cell.angle_beta   90.00
_cell.angle_gamma   90.00
#
_symmetry.space_group_name_H-M   'P 1'
#
loop_
_entity.id
_entity.type
_entity.pdbx_description
1 polymer ?
#
loop_
_entity_poly.entity_id
_entity_poly.type
_entity_poly.pdbx_seq_one_letter_code
_entity_poly.pdbx_strand_id
1 'polypeptide(L)'
;MSSSVIWAKNFGPIRKFSEEGNSPFDKFTTVMEVNKISAETREKRLEFLREIQAFEDDIKQKIDGILDQLGWDRETIKKNAEKKAKQRKPKKEEPVQFSENYQDFYAGRIPSLTIDEELQAKIIEDAKKAIPGMSLKLPEGDLKPRSLPKSPEDVLFNFTREERLALYEYSAEKLKHPPEDEKSYLLKLPDESSSKSMTFADVVDMERQMKRRRMKYRTTKEPPLSYSETIRKLINTQTGAWESYLKQND
;
A
#
# COMPACT_ATOMS: atom_id res chain seq x y z
N MET A 1 -6.15 -29.59 68.23
CA MET A 1 -5.16 -28.50 68.35
C MET A 1 -5.47 -27.52 67.22
N SER A 2 -6.26 -26.48 67.49
CA SER A 2 -5.78 -25.10 67.71
C SER A 2 -4.92 -24.61 66.55
N SER A 3 -5.24 -23.57 65.79
CA SER A 3 -5.67 -22.26 66.28
C SER A 3 -6.41 -21.43 65.22
N SER A 4 -7.32 -20.59 65.71
CA SER A 4 -7.93 -19.44 65.05
C SER A 4 -6.89 -18.36 64.71
N VAL A 5 -7.10 -17.62 63.61
CA VAL A 5 -6.80 -16.18 63.54
C VAL A 5 -7.89 -15.46 62.75
N ILE A 6 -8.37 -14.40 63.38
CA ILE A 6 -9.45 -13.47 63.01
C ILE A 6 -8.88 -12.43 62.03
N TRP A 7 -9.61 -12.10 60.96
CA TRP A 7 -9.34 -10.89 60.17
C TRP A 7 -10.42 -9.84 60.40
N ALA A 8 -9.94 -8.63 60.65
CA ALA A 8 -10.69 -7.50 61.17
C ALA A 8 -11.41 -6.69 60.08
N LYS A 9 -12.49 -6.05 60.53
CA LYS A 9 -13.34 -5.08 59.84
C LYS A 9 -12.54 -3.83 59.42
N ASN A 10 -12.75 -3.36 58.19
CA ASN A 10 -12.49 -1.98 57.77
C ASN A 10 -13.71 -1.45 57.02
N PHE A 11 -14.67 -0.90 57.76
CA PHE A 11 -15.72 -0.03 57.21
C PHE A 11 -15.26 1.42 57.38
N GLY A 12 -15.09 2.13 56.28
CA GLY A 12 -14.80 3.56 56.26
C GLY A 12 -15.99 4.41 56.74
N PRO A 13 -15.74 5.67 57.13
CA PRO A 13 -16.74 6.50 57.80
C PRO A 13 -17.86 6.94 56.85
N ILE A 14 -19.09 6.77 57.35
CA ILE A 14 -20.34 7.28 56.80
C ILE A 14 -20.25 8.81 56.73
N ARG A 15 -20.24 9.39 55.52
CA ARG A 15 -20.42 10.83 55.32
C ARG A 15 -21.83 11.19 55.78
N LYS A 16 -21.93 11.98 56.85
CA LYS A 16 -23.16 12.67 57.24
C LYS A 16 -23.47 13.70 56.15
N PHE A 17 -24.59 13.54 55.46
CA PHE A 17 -25.22 14.59 54.69
C PHE A 17 -25.75 15.62 55.68
N SER A 18 -25.07 16.76 55.82
CA SER A 18 -25.63 17.96 56.42
C SER A 18 -26.48 18.65 55.36
N GLU A 19 -27.79 18.59 55.52
CA GLU A 19 -28.73 19.49 54.86
C GLU A 19 -28.55 20.88 55.46
N GLU A 20 -27.74 21.72 54.84
CA GLU A 20 -27.67 23.15 55.14
C GLU A 20 -28.21 23.95 53.95
N GLY A 21 -29.37 24.56 54.19
CA GLY A 21 -29.84 25.84 53.65
C GLY A 21 -29.45 26.20 52.21
N ASN A 22 -30.23 25.73 51.23
CA ASN A 22 -30.18 26.27 49.88
C ASN A 22 -30.92 27.63 49.83
N SER A 23 -30.21 28.71 50.13
CA SER A 23 -30.70 30.09 50.02
C SER A 23 -31.06 30.42 48.55
N PRO A 24 -32.28 30.93 48.26
CA PRO A 24 -32.68 31.28 46.90
C PRO A 24 -31.90 32.45 46.27
N PHE A 25 -31.09 33.18 47.04
CA PHE A 25 -30.40 34.39 46.58
C PHE A 25 -29.06 34.13 45.86
N ASP A 26 -28.42 32.97 46.04
CA ASP A 26 -27.14 32.64 45.37
C ASP A 26 -27.27 32.15 43.92
N LYS A 27 -28.51 31.89 43.47
CA LYS A 27 -28.76 31.47 42.09
C LYS A 27 -28.71 32.64 41.10
N PHE A 28 -28.89 33.87 41.55
CA PHE A 28 -28.88 35.05 40.66
C PHE A 28 -27.46 35.52 40.31
N THR A 29 -26.50 35.44 41.24
CA THR A 29 -25.09 35.78 41.00
C THR A 29 -24.43 34.77 40.06
N THR A 30 -24.69 33.48 40.28
CA THR A 30 -24.14 32.39 39.45
C THR A 30 -24.63 32.45 37.99
N VAL A 31 -25.91 32.78 37.74
CA VAL A 31 -26.45 32.91 36.38
C VAL A 31 -25.87 34.13 35.66
N MET A 32 -25.58 35.23 36.37
CA MET A 32 -24.94 36.41 35.78
C MET A 32 -23.47 36.16 35.43
N GLU A 33 -22.73 35.37 36.20
CA GLU A 33 -21.35 34.98 35.87
C GLU A 33 -21.27 34.01 34.70
N VAL A 34 -22.15 33.00 34.63
CA VAL A 34 -22.21 32.07 33.49
C VAL A 34 -22.55 32.78 32.17
N ASN A 35 -23.42 33.79 32.23
CA ASN A 35 -23.72 34.63 31.05
C ASN A 35 -22.55 35.52 30.62
N LYS A 36 -21.73 36.01 31.55
CA LYS A 36 -20.50 36.76 31.22
C LYS A 36 -19.44 35.87 30.58
N ILE A 37 -19.22 34.67 31.11
CA ILE A 37 -18.27 33.68 30.56
C ILE A 37 -18.70 33.24 29.13
N SER A 38 -20.01 33.10 28.90
CA SER A 38 -20.59 32.83 27.56
C SER A 38 -20.35 33.98 26.58
N ALA A 39 -20.50 35.24 27.03
CA ALA A 39 -20.25 36.42 26.21
C ALA A 39 -18.77 36.57 25.83
N GLU A 40 -17.85 36.39 26.78
CA GLU A 40 -16.39 36.42 26.53
C GLU A 40 -15.95 35.33 25.54
N THR A 41 -16.56 34.14 25.61
CA THR A 41 -16.27 33.04 24.68
C THR A 41 -16.78 33.36 23.26
N ARG A 42 -17.90 34.06 23.15
CA ARG A 42 -18.46 34.51 21.87
C ARG A 42 -17.60 35.61 21.24
N GLU A 43 -17.10 36.55 22.03
CA GLU A 43 -16.21 37.61 21.56
C GLU A 43 -14.90 37.06 21.01
N LYS A 44 -14.24 36.14 21.75
CA LYS A 44 -13.03 35.44 21.27
C LYS A 44 -13.27 34.70 19.95
N ARG A 45 -14.44 34.07 19.81
CA ARG A 45 -14.82 33.40 18.55
C ARG A 45 -15.00 34.39 17.39
N LEU A 46 -15.56 35.57 17.65
CA LEU A 46 -15.72 36.61 16.63
C LEU A 46 -14.37 37.20 16.23
N GLU A 47 -13.46 37.42 17.18
CA GLU A 47 -12.09 37.86 16.90
C GLU A 47 -11.35 36.83 16.05
N PHE A 48 -11.43 35.55 16.40
CA PHE A 48 -10.83 34.48 15.63
C PHE A 48 -11.38 34.38 14.20
N LEU A 49 -12.70 34.58 14.02
CA LEU A 49 -13.30 34.62 12.67
C LEU A 49 -12.80 35.82 11.86
N ARG A 50 -12.60 36.98 12.49
CA ARG A 50 -12.00 38.15 11.82
C ARG A 50 -10.55 37.89 11.43
N GLU A 51 -9.79 37.22 12.29
CA GLU A 51 -8.40 36.84 12.01
C GLU A 51 -8.30 35.88 10.82
N ILE A 52 -9.14 34.84 10.80
CA ILE A 52 -9.22 33.92 9.64
C ILE A 52 -9.59 34.68 8.36
N GLN A 53 -10.55 35.59 8.44
CA GLN A 53 -10.98 36.36 7.28
C GLN A 53 -9.86 37.27 6.76
N ALA A 54 -9.14 37.95 7.66
CA ALA A 54 -7.98 38.76 7.30
C ALA A 54 -6.85 37.92 6.66
N PHE A 55 -6.61 36.72 7.19
CA PHE A 55 -5.66 35.77 6.63
C PHE A 55 -6.07 35.27 5.24
N GLU A 56 -7.36 34.97 5.04
CA GLU A 56 -7.89 34.57 3.74
C GLU A 56 -7.71 35.67 2.70
N ASP A 57 -7.92 36.93 3.09
CA ASP A 57 -7.75 38.08 2.22
C ASP A 57 -6.27 38.35 1.89
N ASP A 58 -5.35 38.20 2.85
CA ASP A 58 -3.90 38.28 2.62
C ASP A 58 -3.42 37.20 1.63
N ILE A 59 -3.89 35.96 1.79
CA ILE A 59 -3.58 34.89 0.83
C ILE A 59 -4.14 35.21 -0.55
N LYS A 60 -5.38 35.69 -0.65
CA LYS A 60 -5.98 36.06 -1.95
C LYS A 60 -5.16 37.13 -2.65
N GLN A 61 -4.72 38.16 -1.93
CA GLN A 61 -3.86 39.21 -2.48
C GLN A 61 -2.51 38.69 -2.94
N LYS A 62 -1.87 37.80 -2.15
CA LYS A 62 -0.60 37.17 -2.55
C LYS A 62 -0.75 36.30 -3.80
N ILE A 63 -1.83 35.53 -3.88
CA ILE A 63 -2.15 34.74 -5.08
C ILE A 63 -2.37 35.66 -6.27
N ASP A 64 -3.11 36.76 -6.11
CA ASP A 64 -3.34 37.73 -7.19
C ASP A 64 -2.04 38.36 -7.67
N GLY A 65 -1.14 38.74 -6.76
CA GLY A 65 0.19 39.24 -7.13
C GLY A 65 1.03 38.23 -7.91
N ILE A 66 0.98 36.94 -7.54
CA ILE A 66 1.67 35.88 -8.29
C ILE A 66 1.04 35.67 -9.67
N LEU A 67 -0.29 35.70 -9.74
CA LEU A 67 -1.03 35.56 -10.99
C LEU A 67 -0.74 36.71 -11.95
N ASP A 68 -0.71 37.94 -11.46
CA ASP A 68 -0.33 39.13 -12.24
C ASP A 68 1.11 39.05 -12.76
N GLN A 69 2.05 38.61 -11.92
CA GLN A 69 3.45 38.39 -12.32
C GLN A 69 3.60 37.36 -13.44
N LEU A 70 2.76 36.33 -13.44
CA LEU A 70 2.74 35.28 -14.47
C LEU A 70 1.90 35.66 -15.70
N GLY A 71 1.23 36.82 -15.68
CA GLY A 71 0.28 37.25 -16.72
C GLY A 71 -0.93 36.31 -16.82
N TRP A 72 -1.31 35.67 -15.72
CA TRP A 72 -2.42 34.73 -15.66
C TRP A 72 -3.64 35.37 -15.02
N ASP A 73 -4.79 35.30 -15.69
CA ASP A 73 -6.05 35.77 -15.14
C ASP A 73 -6.79 34.63 -14.42
N ARG A 74 -7.38 34.89 -13.24
CA ARG A 74 -8.17 33.92 -12.47
C ARG A 74 -9.28 33.28 -13.32
N GLU A 75 -9.88 34.04 -14.23
CA GLU A 75 -10.91 33.49 -15.11
C GLU A 75 -10.37 32.42 -16.05
N THR A 76 -9.15 32.60 -16.57
CA THR A 76 -8.51 31.64 -17.47
C THR A 76 -8.17 30.34 -16.75
N ILE A 77 -7.73 30.42 -15.50
CA ILE A 77 -7.45 29.26 -14.64
C ILE A 77 -8.74 28.50 -14.34
N LYS A 78 -9.83 29.19 -13.98
CA LYS A 78 -11.13 28.55 -13.75
C LYS A 78 -11.65 27.86 -15.01
N LYS A 79 -11.62 28.53 -16.16
CA LYS A 79 -12.03 27.94 -17.46
C LYS A 79 -11.18 26.71 -17.81
N ASN A 80 -9.88 26.73 -17.53
CA ASN A 80 -8.99 25.57 -17.75
C ASN A 80 -9.27 24.42 -16.77
N ALA A 81 -9.56 24.72 -15.51
CA ALA A 81 -9.94 23.72 -14.52
C ALA A 81 -11.27 23.04 -14.88
N GLU A 82 -12.27 23.82 -15.31
CA GLU A 82 -13.55 23.30 -15.79
C GLU A 82 -13.39 22.45 -17.06
N LYS A 83 -12.54 22.88 -18.01
CA LYS A 83 -12.21 22.08 -19.20
C LYS A 83 -11.57 20.75 -18.82
N LYS A 84 -10.62 20.75 -17.88
CA LYS A 84 -9.98 19.51 -17.38
C LYS A 84 -10.98 18.62 -16.63
N ALA A 85 -11.89 19.19 -15.85
CA ALA A 85 -12.95 18.44 -15.17
C ALA A 85 -13.91 17.79 -16.18
N LYS A 86 -14.28 18.49 -17.26
CA LYS A 86 -15.12 17.94 -18.34
C LYS A 86 -14.39 16.90 -19.20
N GLN A 87 -13.09 17.02 -19.39
CA GLN A 87 -12.26 16.03 -20.10
C GLN A 87 -12.01 14.77 -19.28
N ARG A 88 -12.01 14.88 -17.95
CA ARG A 88 -12.12 13.73 -17.04
C ARG A 88 -13.56 13.21 -17.07
N LYS A 89 -13.96 12.57 -18.17
CA LYS A 89 -15.09 11.64 -18.08
C LYS A 89 -14.78 10.66 -16.93
N PRO A 90 -15.76 10.29 -16.09
CA PRO A 90 -15.55 9.19 -15.16
C PRO A 90 -15.07 8.02 -16.02
N LYS A 91 -13.88 7.50 -15.70
CA LYS A 91 -13.49 6.20 -16.25
C LYS A 91 -14.60 5.27 -15.80
N LYS A 92 -15.52 4.91 -16.70
CA LYS A 92 -16.27 3.69 -16.51
C LYS A 92 -15.17 2.65 -16.37
N GLU A 93 -15.09 2.03 -15.20
CA GLU A 93 -14.33 0.81 -15.02
C GLU A 93 -15.01 -0.21 -15.94
N GLU A 94 -14.71 -0.14 -17.24
CA GLU A 94 -14.96 -1.25 -18.11
C GLU A 94 -14.13 -2.37 -17.48
N PRO A 95 -14.78 -3.46 -17.02
CA PRO A 95 -14.03 -4.58 -16.50
C PRO A 95 -13.03 -4.94 -17.57
N VAL A 96 -11.75 -5.01 -17.21
CA VAL A 96 -10.71 -5.48 -18.12
C VAL A 96 -11.23 -6.79 -18.69
N GLN A 97 -11.65 -6.79 -19.95
CA GLN A 97 -12.07 -7.99 -20.64
C GLN A 97 -10.79 -8.78 -20.88
N PHE A 98 -10.38 -9.54 -19.87
CA PHE A 98 -9.51 -10.67 -20.08
C PHE A 98 -10.19 -11.50 -21.16
N SER A 99 -9.46 -11.80 -22.24
CA SER A 99 -9.99 -12.68 -23.29
C SER A 99 -10.63 -13.90 -22.63
N GLU A 100 -11.79 -14.34 -23.10
CA GLU A 100 -12.53 -15.45 -22.47
C GLU A 100 -11.65 -16.69 -22.22
N ASN A 101 -10.59 -16.90 -23.03
CA ASN A 101 -9.60 -17.96 -22.87
C ASN A 101 -8.58 -17.80 -21.72
N TYR A 102 -8.47 -16.64 -21.06
CA TYR A 102 -7.45 -16.41 -20.04
C TYR A 102 -7.79 -17.13 -18.74
N GLN A 103 -9.06 -17.19 -18.37
CA GLN A 103 -9.50 -17.92 -17.17
C GLN A 103 -9.35 -19.44 -17.36
N ASP A 104 -9.73 -19.95 -18.54
CA ASP A 104 -9.59 -21.36 -18.89
C ASP A 104 -8.12 -21.80 -19.00
N PHE A 105 -7.23 -20.92 -19.49
CA PHE A 105 -5.81 -21.23 -19.61
C PHE A 105 -5.12 -21.47 -18.26
N TYR A 106 -5.57 -20.79 -17.20
CA TYR A 106 -5.04 -20.95 -15.85
C TYR A 106 -5.88 -21.84 -14.95
N ALA A 107 -7.08 -22.26 -15.40
CA ALA A 107 -7.92 -23.21 -14.70
C ALA A 107 -7.15 -24.53 -14.46
N GLY A 108 -6.90 -24.84 -13.20
CA GLY A 108 -6.14 -26.03 -12.77
C GLY A 108 -4.61 -25.93 -12.91
N ARG A 109 -4.07 -24.83 -13.46
CA ARG A 109 -2.62 -24.63 -13.65
C ARG A 109 -2.00 -23.73 -12.58
N ILE A 110 -2.75 -22.76 -12.06
CA ILE A 110 -2.33 -21.95 -10.91
C ILE A 110 -2.95 -22.55 -9.64
N PRO A 111 -2.15 -22.94 -8.63
CA PRO A 111 -2.71 -23.33 -7.35
C PRO A 111 -3.37 -22.11 -6.71
N SER A 112 -4.69 -22.19 -6.51
CA SER A 112 -5.47 -21.13 -5.85
C SER A 112 -5.59 -21.43 -4.36
N LEU A 113 -5.28 -20.45 -3.52
CA LEU A 113 -5.48 -20.50 -2.07
C LEU A 113 -6.56 -19.49 -1.68
N THR A 114 -7.60 -19.97 -1.00
CA THR A 114 -8.64 -19.12 -0.40
C THR A 114 -8.37 -18.98 1.10
N ILE A 115 -8.41 -17.74 1.60
CA ILE A 115 -8.20 -17.43 3.02
C ILE A 115 -9.53 -16.88 3.57
N ASP A 116 -10.16 -17.66 4.43
CA ASP A 116 -11.38 -17.25 5.14
C ASP A 116 -11.05 -16.38 6.36
N GLU A 117 -12.04 -15.66 6.89
CA GLU A 117 -11.89 -14.77 8.06
C GLU A 117 -11.32 -15.52 9.28
N GLU A 118 -11.85 -16.72 9.57
CA GLU A 118 -11.36 -17.56 10.66
C GLU A 118 -9.94 -18.06 10.44
N LEU A 119 -9.59 -18.36 9.19
CA LEU A 119 -8.27 -18.86 8.82
C LEU A 119 -7.24 -17.75 8.91
N GLN A 120 -7.59 -16.53 8.51
CA GLN A 120 -6.78 -15.33 8.70
C GLN A 120 -6.49 -15.09 10.18
N ALA A 121 -7.51 -15.16 11.05
CA ALA A 121 -7.33 -15.00 12.50
C ALA A 121 -6.40 -16.08 13.07
N LYS A 122 -6.56 -17.35 12.68
CA LYS A 122 -5.68 -18.46 13.09
C LYS A 122 -4.23 -18.23 12.68
N ILE A 123 -3.98 -17.79 11.44
CA ILE A 123 -2.62 -17.50 10.96
C ILE A 123 -1.95 -16.43 11.82
N ILE A 124 -2.69 -15.36 12.14
CA ILE A 124 -2.16 -14.25 12.95
C ILE A 124 -1.91 -14.70 14.39
N GLU A 125 -2.82 -15.50 14.97
CA GLU A 125 -2.63 -16.09 16.31
C GLU A 125 -1.40 -17.00 16.36
N ASP A 126 -1.20 -17.85 15.36
CA ASP A 126 -0.06 -18.75 15.29
C ASP A 126 1.26 -17.99 15.07
N ALA A 127 1.25 -16.93 14.26
CA ALA A 127 2.40 -16.04 14.09
C ALA A 127 2.79 -15.33 15.40
N LYS A 128 1.80 -14.90 16.19
CA LYS A 128 2.05 -14.32 17.51
C LYS A 128 2.62 -15.33 18.51
N LYS A 129 2.19 -16.59 18.47
CA LYS A 129 2.81 -17.66 19.28
C LYS A 129 4.27 -17.88 18.89
N ALA A 130 4.59 -17.80 17.60
CA ALA A 130 5.96 -17.93 17.11
C ALA A 130 6.83 -16.71 17.50
N ILE A 131 6.25 -15.51 17.49
CA ILE A 131 6.95 -14.25 17.79
C ILE A 131 6.19 -13.51 18.91
N PRO A 132 6.54 -13.73 20.20
CA PRO A 132 5.81 -13.13 21.33
C PRO A 132 5.96 -11.59 21.44
N GLY A 133 6.79 -10.97 20.59
CA GLY A 133 6.93 -9.52 20.45
C GLY A 133 6.18 -8.91 19.26
N MET A 134 5.37 -9.71 18.55
CA MET A 134 4.67 -9.27 17.35
C MET A 134 3.68 -8.14 17.64
N SER A 135 3.85 -7.03 16.94
CA SER A 135 2.96 -5.87 16.97
C SER A 135 1.71 -6.14 16.13
N LEU A 136 0.58 -6.32 16.80
CA LEU A 136 -0.73 -6.41 16.17
C LEU A 136 -1.35 -5.02 16.06
N LYS A 137 -2.07 -4.76 14.95
CA LYS A 137 -2.79 -3.48 14.82
C LYS A 137 -4.06 -3.46 15.68
N LEU A 138 -4.65 -4.63 15.90
CA LEU A 138 -5.85 -4.83 16.70
C LEU A 138 -5.52 -5.67 17.95
N PRO A 139 -6.23 -5.46 19.07
CA PRO A 139 -6.10 -6.32 20.24
C PRO A 139 -6.59 -7.74 19.92
N GLU A 140 -6.09 -8.74 20.66
CA GLU A 140 -6.32 -10.17 20.39
C GLU A 140 -7.81 -10.56 20.30
N GLY A 141 -8.68 -9.91 21.09
CA GLY A 141 -10.12 -10.17 21.10
C GLY A 141 -10.86 -9.78 19.83
N ASP A 142 -10.29 -8.85 19.05
CA ASP A 142 -10.94 -8.25 17.87
C ASP A 142 -10.40 -8.82 16.54
N LEU A 143 -9.60 -9.89 16.58
CA LEU A 143 -9.05 -10.53 15.39
C LEU A 143 -10.10 -11.32 14.58
N LYS A 144 -11.06 -11.95 15.26
CA LYS A 144 -12.12 -12.76 14.63
C LYS A 144 -13.17 -11.96 13.85
N PRO A 145 -13.67 -10.80 14.34
CA PRO A 145 -14.60 -9.98 13.56
C PRO A 145 -13.92 -9.15 12.46
N ARG A 146 -12.62 -9.35 12.21
CA ARG A 146 -11.87 -8.54 11.25
C ARG A 146 -12.24 -8.91 9.83
N SER A 147 -12.82 -7.96 9.09
CA SER A 147 -13.16 -8.15 7.69
C SER A 147 -11.94 -8.44 6.81
N LEU A 148 -12.11 -9.30 5.81
CA LEU A 148 -11.10 -9.55 4.80
C LEU A 148 -10.75 -8.27 4.01
N PRO A 149 -9.47 -8.10 3.62
CA PRO A 149 -9.06 -6.96 2.82
C PRO A 149 -9.72 -7.01 1.44
N LYS A 150 -10.45 -5.94 1.08
CA LYS A 150 -11.15 -5.84 -0.22
C LYS A 150 -10.28 -5.33 -1.35
N SER A 151 -9.18 -4.65 -1.00
CA SER A 151 -8.24 -4.02 -1.93
C SER A 151 -6.81 -4.30 -1.46
N PRO A 152 -5.81 -4.34 -2.37
CA PRO A 152 -4.40 -4.41 -1.96
C PRO A 152 -3.99 -3.25 -1.04
N GLU A 153 -4.57 -2.06 -1.22
CA GLU A 153 -4.31 -0.92 -0.34
C GLU A 153 -4.81 -1.18 1.09
N ASP A 154 -5.94 -1.89 1.21
CA ASP A 154 -6.54 -2.30 2.47
C ASP A 154 -5.58 -3.19 3.27
N VAL A 155 -4.87 -4.09 2.59
CA VAL A 155 -3.80 -4.91 3.18
C VAL A 155 -2.69 -4.03 3.76
N LEU A 156 -2.26 -3.01 3.02
CA LEU A 156 -1.15 -2.14 3.44
C LEU A 156 -1.51 -1.25 4.63
N PHE A 157 -2.74 -0.72 4.66
CA PHE A 157 -3.17 0.19 5.70
C PHE A 157 -3.65 -0.54 6.95
N ASN A 158 -4.44 -1.60 6.80
CA ASN A 158 -5.05 -2.26 7.95
C ASN A 158 -4.15 -3.30 8.61
N PHE A 159 -3.16 -3.85 7.91
CA PHE A 159 -2.30 -4.89 8.48
C PHE A 159 -0.92 -4.34 8.84
N THR A 160 -0.37 -4.81 9.96
CA THR A 160 1.03 -4.49 10.29
C THR A 160 1.98 -5.19 9.31
N ARG A 161 3.26 -4.80 9.32
CA ARG A 161 4.28 -5.47 8.50
C ARG A 161 4.36 -6.97 8.84
N GLU A 162 4.29 -7.31 10.10
CA GLU A 162 4.42 -8.68 10.59
C GLU A 162 3.19 -9.51 10.26
N GLU A 163 1.98 -8.96 10.40
CA GLU A 163 0.73 -9.63 9.99
C GLU A 163 0.74 -9.96 8.49
N ARG A 164 1.19 -9.02 7.66
CA ARG A 164 1.33 -9.24 6.20
C ARG A 164 2.35 -10.32 5.88
N LEU A 165 3.46 -10.34 6.61
CA LEU A 165 4.51 -11.33 6.42
C LEU A 165 4.01 -12.73 6.79
N ALA A 166 3.29 -12.88 7.91
CA ALA A 166 2.69 -14.16 8.31
C ALA A 166 1.69 -14.69 7.27
N LEU A 167 0.83 -13.84 6.73
CA LEU A 167 -0.11 -14.22 5.67
C LEU A 167 0.62 -14.64 4.39
N TYR A 168 1.70 -13.94 4.04
CA TYR A 168 2.54 -14.28 2.89
C TYR A 168 3.24 -15.63 3.08
N GLU A 169 3.90 -15.85 4.21
CA GLU A 169 4.60 -17.10 4.53
C GLU A 169 3.64 -18.29 4.52
N TYR A 170 2.47 -18.16 5.14
CA TYR A 170 1.43 -19.18 5.09
C TYR A 170 1.03 -19.50 3.64
N SER A 171 0.80 -18.47 2.82
CA SER A 171 0.43 -18.68 1.43
C SER A 171 1.53 -19.36 0.62
N ALA A 172 2.79 -18.97 0.82
CA ALA A 172 3.95 -19.52 0.14
C ALA A 172 4.19 -21.00 0.51
N GLU A 173 4.01 -21.36 1.79
CA GLU A 173 4.16 -22.75 2.25
C GLU A 173 3.09 -23.69 1.68
N LYS A 174 1.85 -23.19 1.52
CA LYS A 174 0.75 -23.96 0.95
C LYS A 174 0.84 -24.03 -0.58
N LEU A 175 1.32 -22.97 -1.21
CA LEU A 175 1.54 -22.86 -2.65
C LEU A 175 2.95 -23.35 -2.99
N LYS A 176 3.23 -24.65 -2.78
CA LYS A 176 4.58 -25.23 -2.89
C LYS A 176 5.25 -25.09 -4.26
N HIS A 177 4.52 -24.75 -5.33
CA HIS A 177 5.09 -24.51 -6.65
C HIS A 177 4.28 -23.42 -7.37
N PRO A 178 4.77 -22.17 -7.50
CA PRO A 178 4.25 -21.29 -8.53
C PRO A 178 4.46 -21.98 -9.88
N PRO A 179 3.47 -21.97 -10.79
CA PRO A 179 3.70 -22.43 -12.15
C PRO A 179 4.91 -21.65 -12.68
N GLU A 180 5.91 -22.34 -13.20
CA GLU A 180 7.08 -21.70 -13.78
C GLU A 180 6.59 -20.76 -14.89
N ASP A 181 6.51 -19.47 -14.57
CA ASP A 181 6.10 -18.48 -15.54
C ASP A 181 7.13 -18.54 -16.67
N GLU A 182 6.72 -18.50 -17.94
CA GLU A 182 7.66 -18.54 -19.07
C GLU A 182 8.71 -17.40 -19.00
N LYS A 183 8.42 -16.38 -18.17
CA LYS A 183 9.29 -15.26 -17.83
C LYS A 183 10.22 -15.51 -16.64
N SER A 184 9.95 -16.51 -15.79
CA SER A 184 10.82 -16.88 -14.66
C SER A 184 12.17 -17.42 -15.14
N TYR A 185 12.22 -18.07 -16.30
CA TYR A 185 13.47 -18.41 -17.00
C TYR A 185 14.32 -17.19 -17.40
N LEU A 186 13.77 -15.96 -17.36
CA LEU A 186 14.50 -14.71 -17.63
C LEU A 186 15.26 -14.19 -16.40
N LEU A 187 14.85 -14.60 -15.19
CA LEU A 187 15.47 -14.19 -13.92
C LEU A 187 16.29 -15.31 -13.25
N LYS A 188 16.12 -16.57 -13.67
CA LYS A 188 17.05 -17.64 -13.27
C LYS A 188 18.42 -17.30 -13.88
N LEU A 189 19.27 -16.64 -13.08
CA LEU A 189 20.71 -16.72 -13.28
C LEU A 189 21.05 -18.22 -13.28
N PRO A 190 21.91 -18.69 -14.19
CA PRO A 190 22.36 -20.07 -14.13
C PRO A 190 22.90 -20.33 -12.73
N ASP A 191 22.39 -21.34 -12.04
CA ASP A 191 22.97 -21.76 -10.77
C ASP A 191 24.46 -22.06 -11.04
N GLU A 192 25.35 -21.38 -10.30
CA GLU A 192 26.82 -21.55 -10.44
C GLU A 192 27.26 -23.01 -10.17
N SER A 193 26.38 -23.83 -9.60
CA SER A 193 26.57 -25.27 -9.38
C SER A 193 26.24 -26.15 -10.58
N SER A 194 25.60 -25.61 -11.63
CA SER A 194 25.45 -26.31 -12.90
C SER A 194 26.66 -26.02 -13.78
N SER A 195 27.77 -26.68 -13.48
CA SER A 195 28.98 -26.78 -14.33
C SER A 195 28.73 -27.52 -15.64
N LYS A 196 27.49 -27.46 -16.16
CA LYS A 196 27.12 -28.05 -17.43
C LYS A 196 27.86 -27.25 -18.49
N SER A 197 28.90 -27.85 -19.07
CA SER A 197 29.57 -27.32 -20.25
C SER A 197 28.50 -27.03 -21.30
N MET A 198 28.25 -25.75 -21.54
CA MET A 198 27.27 -25.36 -22.56
C MET A 198 27.77 -25.88 -23.90
N THR A 199 26.92 -26.63 -24.60
CA THR A 199 27.26 -27.08 -25.95
C THR A 199 27.34 -25.85 -26.86
N PHE A 200 28.14 -25.90 -27.93
CA PHE A 200 28.22 -24.79 -28.88
C PHE A 200 26.82 -24.35 -29.40
N ALA A 201 25.92 -25.30 -29.64
CA ALA A 201 24.54 -25.01 -30.01
C ALA A 201 23.80 -24.20 -28.93
N ASP A 202 23.98 -24.56 -27.65
CA ASP A 202 23.39 -23.86 -26.51
C ASP A 202 23.92 -22.43 -26.39
N VAL A 203 25.22 -22.21 -26.64
CA VAL A 203 25.84 -20.87 -26.65
C VAL A 203 25.26 -20.00 -27.76
N VAL A 204 25.11 -20.55 -28.97
CA VAL A 204 24.54 -19.83 -30.12
C VAL A 204 23.08 -19.45 -29.86
N ASP A 205 22.29 -20.37 -29.32
CA ASP A 205 20.88 -20.13 -29.02
C ASP A 205 20.71 -19.10 -27.90
N MET A 206 21.55 -19.18 -26.86
CA MET A 206 21.62 -18.17 -25.80
C MET A 206 21.96 -16.78 -26.36
N GLU A 207 22.95 -16.65 -27.24
CA GLU A 207 23.31 -15.36 -27.83
C GLU A 207 22.19 -14.78 -28.71
N ARG A 208 21.54 -15.63 -29.52
CA ARG A 208 20.35 -15.24 -30.30
C ARG A 208 19.23 -14.77 -29.39
N GLN A 209 18.99 -15.47 -28.30
CA GLN A 209 17.94 -15.13 -27.35
C GLN A 209 18.27 -13.81 -26.62
N MET A 210 19.52 -13.60 -26.20
CA MET A 210 19.98 -12.33 -25.60
C MET A 210 19.82 -11.14 -26.57
N LYS A 211 20.10 -11.34 -27.87
CA LYS A 211 19.86 -10.31 -28.90
C LYS A 211 18.37 -10.04 -29.12
N ARG A 212 17.51 -11.07 -29.10
CA ARG A 212 16.04 -10.92 -29.14
C ARG A 212 15.52 -10.18 -27.88
N ARG A 213 16.09 -10.46 -26.70
CA ARG A 213 15.75 -9.80 -25.42
C ARG A 213 16.10 -8.31 -25.44
N ARG A 214 17.25 -7.92 -26.00
CA ARG A 214 17.67 -6.51 -26.16
C ARG A 214 16.80 -5.71 -27.14
N MET A 215 16.10 -6.38 -28.07
CA MET A 215 15.31 -5.71 -29.11
C MET A 215 14.03 -5.02 -28.60
N LYS A 216 13.48 -5.41 -27.43
CA LYS A 216 12.26 -4.78 -26.89
C LYS A 216 12.40 -3.29 -26.55
N TYR A 217 13.62 -2.80 -26.33
CA TYR A 217 13.90 -1.37 -26.09
C TYR A 217 14.43 -0.63 -27.33
N ARG A 218 14.38 -1.24 -28.51
CA ARG A 218 14.78 -0.59 -29.77
C ARG A 218 13.58 0.15 -30.36
N THR A 219 13.20 1.25 -29.74
CA THR A 219 12.13 2.16 -30.20
C THR A 219 12.42 2.82 -31.54
N THR A 220 13.65 2.76 -32.04
CA THR A 220 14.02 3.14 -33.40
C THR A 220 14.14 1.90 -34.27
N LYS A 221 13.15 1.68 -35.15
CA LYS A 221 13.17 0.66 -36.19
C LYS A 221 14.43 0.85 -37.04
N GLU A 222 15.40 -0.06 -36.93
CA GLU A 222 16.43 -0.12 -37.98
C GLU A 222 15.73 -0.42 -39.31
N PRO A 223 16.20 0.15 -40.43
CA PRO A 223 15.70 -0.21 -41.74
C PRO A 223 15.84 -1.73 -41.95
N PRO A 224 14.93 -2.37 -42.70
CA PRO A 224 15.00 -3.81 -42.94
C PRO A 224 16.35 -4.14 -43.57
N LEU A 225 17.11 -5.01 -42.91
CA LEU A 225 18.42 -5.45 -43.41
C LEU A 225 18.26 -6.13 -44.77
N SER A 226 19.19 -5.85 -45.68
CA SER A 226 19.31 -6.61 -46.92
C SER A 226 19.64 -8.08 -46.65
N TYR A 227 19.38 -8.95 -47.62
CA TYR A 227 19.68 -10.39 -47.50
C TYR A 227 21.17 -10.64 -47.20
N SER A 228 22.07 -9.92 -47.86
CA SER A 228 23.51 -10.01 -47.62
C SER A 228 23.91 -9.54 -46.22
N GLU A 229 23.27 -8.49 -45.71
CA GLU A 229 23.49 -7.99 -44.35
C GLU A 229 22.96 -8.96 -43.29
N THR A 230 21.85 -9.62 -43.59
CA THR A 230 21.27 -10.67 -42.74
C THR A 230 22.23 -11.85 -42.62
N ILE A 231 22.82 -12.30 -43.74
CA ILE A 231 23.84 -13.36 -43.75
C ILE A 231 25.09 -12.91 -42.98
N ARG A 232 25.60 -11.69 -43.21
CA ARG A 232 26.77 -11.17 -42.47
C ARG A 232 26.51 -11.13 -40.96
N LYS A 233 25.32 -10.69 -40.54
CA LYS A 233 24.93 -10.64 -39.13
C LYS A 233 24.83 -12.04 -38.51
N LEU A 234 24.32 -13.01 -39.27
CA LEU A 234 24.26 -14.40 -38.85
C LEU A 234 25.67 -14.97 -38.65
N ILE A 235 26.56 -14.81 -39.64
CA ILE A 235 27.95 -15.25 -39.58
C ILE A 235 28.63 -14.63 -38.35
N ASN A 236 28.57 -13.30 -38.20
CA ASN A 236 29.19 -12.62 -37.06
C ASN A 236 28.67 -13.09 -35.70
N THR A 237 27.38 -13.46 -35.62
CA THR A 237 26.80 -14.02 -34.38
C THR A 237 27.34 -15.42 -34.11
N GLN A 238 27.45 -16.27 -35.13
CA GLN A 238 28.02 -17.62 -34.98
C GLN A 238 29.52 -17.58 -34.67
N THR A 239 30.27 -16.69 -35.31
CA THR A 239 31.70 -16.51 -35.05
C THR A 239 31.94 -15.99 -33.63
N GLY A 240 31.18 -15.00 -33.16
CA GLY A 240 31.28 -14.51 -31.78
C GLY A 240 30.91 -15.55 -30.72
N ALA A 241 29.87 -16.34 -30.97
CA ALA A 241 29.52 -17.49 -30.12
C ALA A 241 30.67 -18.52 -30.07
N TRP A 242 31.31 -18.79 -31.20
CA TRP A 242 32.40 -19.75 -31.31
C TRP A 242 33.66 -19.29 -30.59
N GLU A 243 34.05 -18.02 -30.75
CA GLU A 243 35.16 -17.41 -30.00
C GLU A 243 34.90 -17.46 -28.49
N SER A 244 33.65 -17.22 -28.05
CA SER A 244 33.28 -17.27 -26.65
C SER A 244 33.34 -18.70 -26.09
N TYR A 245 32.91 -19.68 -26.89
CA TYR A 245 32.99 -21.09 -26.54
C TYR A 245 34.45 -21.56 -26.42
N LEU A 246 35.33 -21.17 -27.35
CA LEU A 246 36.76 -21.50 -27.25
C LEU A 246 37.39 -20.94 -25.98
N LYS A 247 37.14 -19.66 -25.67
CA LYS A 247 37.63 -19.01 -24.44
C LYS A 247 37.14 -19.64 -23.13
N GLN A 248 36.05 -20.41 -23.17
CA GLN A 248 35.53 -21.13 -22.00
C GLN A 248 36.14 -22.53 -21.84
N ASN A 249 36.74 -23.07 -22.90
CA ASN A 249 37.33 -24.42 -22.92
C ASN A 249 38.86 -24.43 -22.98
N ASP A 250 39.49 -23.27 -23.18
CA ASP A 250 40.93 -23.02 -22.92
C ASP A 250 41.18 -22.74 -21.43
#